data_AF-A0A0G1CYY8-F1
#
_entry.id   AF-A0A0G1CYY8-F1
#
_cell.length_a   1.000
_cell.length_b   1.000
_cell.length_c   1.000
_cell.angle_alpha   90.00
_cell.angle_beta   90.00
_cell.angle_gamma   90.00
#
_symmetry.space_group_name_H-M   'P 1'
#
loop_
_entity.id
_entity.type
_entity.pdbx_description
1 polymer ?
#
loop_
_entity_poly.entity_id
_entity_poly.type
_entity_poly.pdbx_seq_one_letter_code
_entity_poly.pdbx_strand_id
1 'polypeptide(L)' 'MEFKKFDDRPARDFAPREMVKGSWKCSDCGTEITELPFQPSGDRPIYCRDCHSKRRTQRFGR' A
#
# COMPACT_ATOMS: atom_id res chain seq x y z
N MET A 1 -22.10 38.16 -8.02
CA MET A 1 -20.93 37.57 -7.35
C MET A 1 -20.82 36.14 -7.83
N GLU A 2 -20.00 35.94 -8.86
CA GLU A 2 -19.95 34.71 -9.66
C GLU A 2 -19.07 33.66 -8.95
N PHE A 3 -19.71 32.54 -8.61
CA PHE A 3 -19.20 31.28 -8.09
C PHE A 3 -18.26 30.59 -9.09
N LYS A 4 -17.18 31.25 -9.49
CA LYS A 4 -16.25 30.71 -10.49
C LYS A 4 -15.00 30.16 -9.80
N LYS A 5 -14.83 28.86 -10.02
CA LYS A 5 -13.57 28.10 -10.05
C LYS A 5 -13.13 27.44 -8.74
N PHE A 6 -13.54 26.19 -8.60
CA PHE A 6 -12.91 25.20 -7.71
C PHE A 6 -12.02 24.21 -8.49
N ASP A 7 -11.63 24.55 -9.72
CA ASP A 7 -10.95 23.66 -10.69
C ASP A 7 -9.48 24.06 -10.98
N ASP A 8 -8.94 25.09 -10.33
CA ASP A 8 -7.54 25.52 -10.52
C ASP A 8 -6.61 25.02 -9.40
N ARG A 9 -6.85 23.81 -8.87
CA ARG A 9 -5.85 23.17 -7.98
C ARG A 9 -4.83 22.47 -8.88
N PRO A 10 -3.57 22.97 -8.99
CA PRO A 10 -2.55 22.24 -9.72
C PRO A 10 -2.46 20.84 -9.13
N ALA A 11 -2.64 19.83 -9.98
CA ALA A 11 -2.52 18.44 -9.61
C ALA A 11 -1.10 18.23 -9.10
N ARG A 12 -0.94 18.23 -7.77
CA ARG A 12 0.35 18.02 -7.10
C ARG A 12 0.97 16.76 -7.70
N ASP A 13 2.14 16.93 -8.30
CA ASP A 13 2.91 15.88 -8.94
C ASP A 13 3.25 14.81 -7.90
N PHE A 14 2.37 13.82 -7.76
CA PHE A 14 2.64 12.62 -7.01
C PHE A 14 3.69 11.85 -7.80
N ALA A 15 4.97 12.06 -7.47
CA ALA A 15 6.05 11.24 -8.00
C ALA A 15 5.63 9.75 -7.94
N PRO A 16 5.82 8.98 -9.03
CA PRO A 16 5.40 7.60 -9.08
C PRO A 16 6.10 6.84 -7.95
N ARG A 17 5.28 6.27 -7.06
CA ARG A 17 5.75 5.42 -5.96
C ARG A 17 6.58 4.30 -6.56
N GLU A 18 7.86 4.24 -6.22
CA GLU A 18 8.73 3.15 -6.65
C GLU A 18 8.22 1.85 -6.02
N MET A 19 7.57 1.03 -6.84
CA MET A 19 7.16 -0.32 -6.47
C MET A 19 8.40 -1.19 -6.55
N VAL A 20 8.90 -1.64 -5.40
CA VAL A 20 9.98 -2.60 -5.36
C VAL A 20 9.41 -3.93 -5.87
N LYS A 21 9.94 -4.42 -6.99
CA LYS A 21 9.64 -5.75 -7.52
C LYS A 21 10.64 -6.74 -6.95
N GLY A 22 10.15 -7.79 -6.30
CA GLY A 22 10.99 -8.83 -5.71
C GLY A 22 10.13 -10.02 -5.30
N SER A 23 10.73 -11.18 -5.04
CA SER A 23 10.01 -12.38 -4.61
C SER A 23 10.19 -12.60 -3.11
N TRP A 24 9.13 -12.31 -2.33
CA TRP A 24 9.13 -12.53 -0.88
C TRP A 24 8.03 -13.47 -0.46
N LYS A 25 8.25 -14.24 0.61
CA LYS A 25 7.26 -15.20 1.11
C LYS A 25 6.44 -14.60 2.24
N CYS A 26 5.12 -14.70 2.13
CA CYS A 26 4.17 -14.40 3.19
C CYS A 26 4.42 -15.31 4.41
N SER A 27 4.68 -14.75 5.59
CA SER A 27 4.92 -15.55 6.81
C SER A 27 3.68 -16.28 7.33
N ASP A 28 2.49 -15.88 6.88
CA ASP A 28 1.19 -16.41 7.34
C ASP A 28 0.64 -17.47 6.38
N CYS A 29 0.90 -17.31 5.09
CA CYS A 29 0.21 -18.01 4.01
C CYS A 29 1.15 -18.66 2.98
N GLY A 30 2.45 -18.34 3.02
CA GLY A 30 3.44 -18.85 2.06
C GLY A 30 3.35 -18.25 0.65
N THR A 31 2.35 -17.42 0.36
CA THR A 31 2.18 -16.76 -0.94
C THR A 31 3.37 -15.87 -1.28
N GLU A 32 3.80 -15.93 -2.54
CA GLU A 32 4.85 -15.08 -3.09
C GLU A 32 4.29 -13.67 -3.36
N ILE A 33 4.95 -12.68 -2.77
CA ILE A 33 4.63 -11.26 -2.95
C ILE A 33 5.65 -10.73 -3.94
N THR A 34 5.15 -10.20 -5.05
CA THR A 34 5.95 -9.72 -6.18
C THR A 34 6.21 -8.22 -6.14
N GLU A 35 5.40 -7.46 -5.40
CA GLU A 35 5.37 -6.00 -5.43
C GLU A 35 5.13 -5.44 -4.04
N LEU A 36 6.07 -4.63 -3.54
CA LEU A 36 5.95 -3.93 -2.25
C LEU A 36 6.32 -2.45 -2.41
N PRO A 37 5.59 -1.52 -1.76
CA PRO A 37 5.92 -0.09 -1.76
C PRO A 37 7.02 0.26 -0.74
N PHE A 38 7.62 -0.73 -0.08
CA PHE A 38 8.68 -0.56 0.91
C PHE A 38 9.72 -1.67 0.73
N GLN A 39 10.98 -1.39 1.09
CA GLN A 39 12.01 -2.41 1.15
C GLN A 39 11.70 -3.41 2.28
N PRO A 40 11.51 -4.70 1.99
CA PRO A 40 11.38 -5.69 3.04
C PRO A 40 12.72 -5.89 3.74
N SER A 41 12.77 -5.54 5.01
CA SER A 41 13.91 -5.83 5.88
C SER A 41 13.73 -7.23 6.48
N GLY A 42 14.77 -8.06 6.44
CA GLY A 42 14.74 -9.46 6.91
C GLY A 42 14.36 -9.63 8.39
N ASP A 43 14.40 -8.56 9.18
CA ASP A 43 14.00 -8.53 10.59
C ASP A 43 12.48 -8.61 10.84
N ARG A 44 11.62 -8.33 9.83
CA ARG A 44 10.17 -8.23 10.02
C ARG A 44 9.39 -9.20 9.12
N PRO A 45 8.39 -9.92 9.66
CA PRO A 45 7.57 -10.82 8.86
C PRO A 45 6.74 -10.04 7.84
N ILE A 46 6.81 -10.48 6.59
CA ILE A 46 6.12 -9.86 5.46
C ILE A 46 4.77 -10.57 5.29
N TYR A 47 3.72 -9.80 5.06
CA TYR A 47 2.38 -10.30 4.84
C TYR A 47 1.86 -9.88 3.48
N CYS A 48 1.14 -10.77 2.80
CA CYS A 48 0.50 -10.43 1.53
C CYS A 48 -0.67 -9.47 1.77
N ARG A 49 -1.16 -8.86 0.68
CA ARG A 49 -2.26 -7.90 0.74
C ARG A 49 -3.50 -8.46 1.43
N ASP A 50 -3.78 -9.75 1.24
CA ASP A 50 -4.93 -10.44 1.83
C ASP A 50 -4.78 -10.62 3.35
N CYS A 51 -3.67 -11.21 3.82
CA CYS A 51 -3.39 -11.37 5.26
C CYS A 51 -3.34 -10.02 5.98
N HIS A 52 -2.74 -9.01 5.36
CA HIS A 52 -2.70 -7.65 5.91
C HIS A 52 -4.10 -7.00 5.95
N SER A 53 -4.93 -7.23 4.94
CA SER A 53 -6.32 -6.76 4.91
C SER A 53 -7.16 -7.42 6.01
N LYS A 54 -7.10 -8.75 6.13
CA LYS A 54 -7.80 -9.52 7.17
C LYS A 54 -7.47 -9.03 8.58
N ARG A 55 -6.19 -8.80 8.88
CA ARG A 55 -5.74 -8.26 10.18
C ARG A 55 -6.22 -6.83 10.43
N ARG A 56 -6.26 -5.98 9.40
CA ARG A 56 -6.78 -4.60 9.54
C ARG A 56 -8.29 -4.57 9.74
N THR A 57 -9.05 -5.39 9.01
CA THR A 57 -10.51 -5.43 9.11
C THR A 57 -11.00 -5.72 10.53
N GLN A 58 -10.32 -6.61 11.27
CA GLN A 58 -10.69 -6.90 12.67
C GLN A 58 -10.60 -5.68 13.59
N ARG A 59 -9.87 -4.63 13.21
CA ARG A 59 -9.63 -3.44 14.04
C ARG A 59 -10.63 -2.30 13.79
N PHE A 60 -11.33 -2.32 12.66
CA PHE A 60 -12.28 -1.27 12.26
C PHE A 60 -13.75 -1.61 12.52
N GLY A 61 -14.05 -2.78 13.09
CA GLY A 61 -15.41 -3.24 13.39
C GLY A 61 -15.81 -3.12 14.86
N ARG A 62 -15.23 -2.16 15.61
CA ARG A 62 -15.56 -1.93 17.02
C ARG A 62 -16.19 -0.56 17.22
#